data_AF-A0A3A9ZBC4-F1
#
_entry.id   AF-A0A3A9ZBC4-F1
#
_cell.length_a   1.000
_cell.length_b   1.000
_cell.length_c   1.000
_cell.angle_alpha   90.00
_cell.angle_beta   90.00
_cell.angle_gamma   90.00
#
_symmetry.space_group_name_H-M   'P 1'
#
loop_
_entity.id
_entity.type
_entity.pdbx_description
1 polymer ?
#
loop_
_entity_poly.entity_id
_entity_poly.type
_entity_poly.pdbx_seq_one_letter_code
_entity_poly.pdbx_strand_id
1 'polypeptide(L)' 'MASMVQLYGGPLDGEVLDLSALSREEAKTGVALPAERCAYPGGRALYTPDPELEGVWRWSGDIP' A
#
# COMPACT_ATOMS: atom_id res chain seq x y z
N MET A 1 -9.30 -17.33 -2.06
CA MET A 1 -7.98 -17.43 -1.41
C MET A 1 -7.60 -16.03 -1.00
N ALA A 2 -7.23 -15.80 0.26
CA ALA A 2 -6.69 -14.51 0.67
C ALA A 2 -5.34 -14.30 -0.04
N SER A 3 -5.14 -13.13 -0.64
CA SER A 3 -3.89 -12.75 -1.30
C SER A 3 -3.25 -11.66 -0.45
N MET A 4 -2.05 -11.89 0.04
CA MET A 4 -1.32 -10.97 0.90
C MET A 4 -0.16 -10.35 0.12
N VAL A 5 0.10 -9.07 0.37
CA VAL A 5 1.24 -8.34 -0.21
C VAL A 5 2.01 -7.61 0.86
N GLN A 6 3.32 -7.50 0.70
CA GLN A 6 4.17 -6.76 1.61
C GLN A 6 4.43 -5.35 1.07
N LEU A 7 4.39 -4.37 1.96
CA LEU A 7 4.57 -2.95 1.67
C LEU A 7 6.04 -2.56 1.79
N TYR A 8 6.55 -1.79 0.81
CA TYR A 8 7.95 -1.40 0.75
C TYR A 8 8.18 0.09 0.48
N GLY A 9 9.20 0.64 1.14
CA GLY A 9 9.81 1.94 0.80
C GLY A 9 9.10 3.18 1.34
N GLY A 10 8.15 3.02 2.26
CA GLY A 10 7.37 4.13 2.83
C GLY A 10 7.10 3.97 4.34
N PRO A 11 6.19 4.77 4.90
CA PRO A 11 5.91 4.80 6.34
C PRO A 11 5.42 3.49 6.98
N LEU A 12 4.99 2.53 6.14
CA LEU A 12 4.46 1.22 6.51
C LEU A 12 5.38 0.09 6.00
N ASP A 13 6.66 0.39 5.75
CA ASP A 13 7.64 -0.59 5.27
C ASP A 13 7.67 -1.86 6.13
N GLY A 14 7.57 -3.01 5.49
CA GLY A 14 7.55 -4.32 6.14
C GLY A 14 6.16 -4.79 6.61
N GLU A 15 5.13 -3.95 6.57
CA GLU A 15 3.76 -4.37 6.90
C GLU A 15 3.15 -5.21 5.76
N VAL A 16 2.10 -5.98 6.10
CA VAL A 16 1.39 -6.86 5.18
C VAL A 16 -0.05 -6.40 5.00
N LEU A 17 -0.46 -6.23 3.75
CA LEU A 17 -1.82 -5.86 3.36
C LEU A 17 -2.57 -7.10 2.85
N ASP A 18 -3.76 -7.34 3.40
CA ASP A 18 -4.69 -8.34 2.89
C ASP A 18 -5.52 -7.75 1.75
N LEU A 19 -5.27 -8.23 0.52
CA LEU A 19 -5.98 -7.77 -0.67
C LEU A 19 -7.44 -8.22 -0.71
N SER A 20 -7.84 -9.19 0.11
CA SER A 20 -9.25 -9.63 0.16
C SER A 20 -10.19 -8.57 0.75
N ALA A 21 -9.62 -7.59 1.47
CA ALA A 21 -10.34 -6.43 1.98
C ALA A 21 -10.47 -5.29 0.95
N LEU A 22 -9.79 -5.37 -0.20
CA LEU A 22 -9.81 -4.35 -1.24
C LEU A 22 -10.80 -4.68 -2.36
N SER A 23 -11.28 -3.65 -3.04
CA SER A 23 -11.94 -3.83 -4.33
C SER A 23 -10.95 -4.31 -5.39
N ARG A 24 -11.47 -4.89 -6.48
CA ARG A 24 -10.65 -5.34 -7.62
C ARG A 24 -9.85 -4.20 -8.26
N GLU A 25 -10.40 -2.97 -8.25
CA GLU A 25 -9.72 -1.82 -8.85
C GLU A 25 -8.59 -1.33 -7.95
N GLU A 26 -8.80 -1.25 -6.64
CA GLU A 26 -7.74 -0.93 -5.67
C GLU A 26 -6.63 -1.97 -5.71
N ALA A 27 -6.96 -3.27 -5.78
CA ALA A 27 -5.97 -4.32 -5.91
C ALA A 27 -5.12 -4.22 -7.19
N LYS A 28 -5.64 -3.58 -8.24
CA LYS A 28 -4.96 -3.40 -9.53
C LYS A 28 -4.16 -2.09 -9.59
N THR A 29 -4.67 -1.03 -8.98
CA THR A 29 -4.14 0.34 -9.13
C THR A 29 -3.39 0.85 -7.91
N GLY A 30 -3.62 0.25 -6.75
CA GLY A 30 -3.07 0.69 -5.47
C GLY A 30 -4.14 1.23 -4.52
N VAL A 31 -3.70 1.54 -3.29
CA VAL A 31 -4.57 2.13 -2.26
C VAL A 31 -3.79 3.11 -1.38
N ALA A 32 -4.47 4.14 -0.87
CA ALA A 32 -3.95 5.07 0.12
C ALA A 32 -4.30 4.59 1.54
N LEU A 33 -3.29 4.15 2.29
CA LEU A 33 -3.43 3.61 3.64
C LEU A 33 -3.18 4.70 4.69
N PRO A 34 -3.97 4.77 5.77
CA PRO A 34 -3.65 5.63 6.91
C PRO A 34 -2.23 5.35 7.40
N ALA A 35 -1.44 6.41 7.59
CA ALA A 35 -0.05 6.27 8.00
C ALA A 35 0.34 7.46 8.87
N GLU A 36 0.27 7.28 10.20
CA GLU A 36 0.62 8.30 11.20
C GLU A 36 2.06 8.85 11.04
N ARG A 37 2.94 8.08 10.40
CA ARG A 37 4.35 8.43 10.16
C ARG A 37 4.60 9.01 8.76
N CYS A 38 3.55 9.29 7.97
CA CYS A 38 3.69 9.91 6.65
C CYS A 38 3.97 11.41 6.76
N ALA A 39 4.21 12.07 5.61
CA ALA A 39 4.55 13.49 5.55
C ALA A 39 3.46 14.44 6.11
N TYR A 40 2.22 13.98 6.23
CA TYR A 40 1.08 14.79 6.63
C TYR A 40 0.47 14.26 7.95
N PRO A 41 0.31 15.09 9.00
CA PRO A 41 -0.36 14.67 10.21
C PRO A 41 -1.78 14.16 9.93
N GLY A 42 -2.06 12.91 10.28
CA GLY A 42 -3.34 12.24 9.99
C GLY A 42 -3.54 11.81 8.53
N GLY A 43 -2.50 11.93 7.69
CA GLY A 43 -2.57 11.62 6.27
C GLY A 43 -2.45 10.14 5.94
N ARG A 44 -2.22 9.88 4.65
CA ARG A 44 -2.16 8.52 4.08
C ARG A 44 -0.93 8.35 3.20
N ALA A 45 -0.44 7.12 3.12
CA ALA A 45 0.63 6.71 2.21
C ALA A 45 0.05 5.89 1.07
N LEU A 46 0.36 6.25 -0.17
CA LEU A 46 -0.07 5.55 -1.38
C LEU A 46 0.89 4.40 -1.67
N TYR A 47 0.33 3.19 -1.82
CA TYR A 47 1.06 2.00 -2.25
C TYR A 47 0.42 1.44 -3.52
N THR A 48 1.26 1.08 -4.49
CA THR A 48 0.83 0.50 -5.77
C THR A 48 1.54 -0.83 -6.02
N PRO A 49 0.92 -1.78 -6.75
CA PRO A 49 1.57 -3.02 -7.13
C PRO A 49 2.91 -2.79 -7.85
N ASP A 50 3.94 -3.55 -7.48
CA ASP A 50 5.19 -3.58 -8.22
C ASP A 50 4.98 -4.32 -9.56
N PRO A 51 5.34 -3.73 -10.71
CA PRO A 51 5.12 -4.35 -12.02
C PRO A 51 6.07 -5.53 -12.31
N GLU A 52 7.17 -5.65 -11.56
CA GLU A 52 8.20 -6.67 -11.75
C GLU A 52 8.17 -7.76 -10.66
N LEU A 53 7.57 -7.46 -9.50
CA LEU A 53 7.54 -8.36 -8.34
C LEU A 53 6.12 -8.62 -7.82
N GLU A 54 5.62 -9.83 -8.05
CA GLU A 54 4.38 -10.28 -7.43
C GLU A 54 4.50 -10.30 -5.89
N GLY A 55 3.42 -9.94 -5.20
CA GLY A 55 3.41 -9.93 -3.74
C GLY A 55 4.05 -8.69 -3.10
N VAL A 56 4.58 -7.76 -3.91
CA VAL A 56 5.26 -6.55 -3.45
C VAL A 56 4.47 -5.32 -3.89
N TRP A 57 4.20 -4.42 -2.94
CA TRP A 57 3.62 -3.11 -3.23
C TRP A 57 4.58 -2.02 -2.77
N ARG A 58 4.84 -1.05 -3.65
CA ARG A 58 5.78 0.04 -3.40
C ARG A 58 5.06 1.34 -3.08
N TRP A 59 5.62 2.06 -2.12
CA TRP A 59 5.23 3.42 -1.83
C TRP A 59 5.49 4.32 -3.04
N SER A 60 4.53 5.17 -3.37
CA SER A 60 4.62 6.14 -4.47
C SER A 60 4.39 7.59 -4.05
N GLY A 61 4.10 7.83 -2.77
CA GLY A 61 3.94 9.16 -2.21
C GLY A 61 2.98 9.18 -1.02
N ASP A 62 2.94 10.32 -0.34
CA ASP A 62 1.99 10.59 0.73
C ASP A 62 0.93 11.59 0.25
N ILE A 63 -0.26 11.52 0.84
CA ILE A 63 -1.35 12.48 0.63
C ILE A 63 -1.89 12.97 1.98
N PRO A 64 -2.37 14.23 2.07
CA PRO A 64 -3.03 14.75 3.26
C PRO A 64 -4.27 13.95 3.68
#